data_AF-A0A9P6WYP8-F1
#
_entry.id   AF-A0A9P6WYP8-F1
#
_cell.length_a   1.000
_cell.length_b   1.000
_cell.length_c   1.000
_cell.angle_alpha   90.00
_cell.angle_beta   90.00
_cell.angle_gamma   90.00
#
_symmetry.space_group_name_H-M   'P 1'
#
loop_
_entity.id
_entity.type
_entity.pdbx_description
1 polymer ?
#
loop_
_entity_poly.entity_id
_entity_poly.type
_entity_poly.pdbx_seq_one_letter_code
_entity_poly.pdbx_strand_id
1 'polypeptide(L)'
;MVFCIDKLSPSTLIAKFIPVDGKPWMQHIMCCGFWAKNCYLVSKPSISCEEVDANVSSLQALSMFLIEQSPTLYGHSHPEHSTVRMLYRLAMECTEFETQQREDLVRVVDVICTNNEKLWKKVGASIANVPGTLEAKKIISRALEFNCSAKRKYLDEEDSDSSLEPLPSCSHKKTTAEDSDKHDDLEFIMSFRKNLIGRMNWLKVFDSSIAIQSKNEFTPDIKYAAYPLQVAYHLGFE
;
A
#
# COMPACT_ATOMS: atom_id res chain seq x y z
N MET A 1 -6.47 0.58 15.24
CA MET A 1 -5.50 -0.42 15.73
C MET A 1 -4.57 -0.72 14.57
N VAL A 2 -3.26 -0.76 14.80
CA VAL A 2 -2.27 -1.06 13.75
C VAL A 2 -1.45 -2.24 14.21
N PHE A 3 -1.25 -3.19 13.30
CA PHE A 3 -0.42 -4.37 13.52
C PHE A 3 0.89 -4.17 12.77
N CYS A 4 2.00 -4.44 13.43
CA CYS A 4 3.32 -4.50 12.82
C CYS A 4 3.88 -5.90 13.07
N ILE A 5 4.29 -6.56 12.00
CA ILE A 5 4.85 -7.92 12.05
C ILE A 5 6.26 -7.82 11.48
N ASP A 6 7.21 -7.45 12.32
CA ASP A 6 8.60 -7.29 11.90
C ASP A 6 9.55 -7.42 13.11
N LYS A 7 10.85 -7.48 12.82
CA LYS A 7 11.92 -7.42 13.81
C LYS A 7 11.95 -6.01 14.41
N LEU A 8 11.75 -5.92 15.72
CA LEU A 8 11.95 -4.67 16.44
C LEU A 8 13.44 -4.38 16.64
N SER A 9 13.87 -3.23 16.13
CA SER A 9 15.18 -2.63 16.38
C SER A 9 14.97 -1.17 16.79
N PRO A 10 15.75 -0.62 17.74
CA PRO A 10 16.84 -1.25 18.47
C PRO A 10 16.37 -2.13 19.64
N SER A 11 17.18 -3.11 20.04
CA SER A 11 16.92 -4.02 21.18
C SER A 11 16.73 -3.30 22.51
N THR A 12 17.27 -2.08 22.65
CA THR A 12 17.06 -1.19 23.80
C THR A 12 15.60 -0.77 23.97
N LEU A 13 14.79 -0.82 22.90
CA LEU A 13 13.36 -0.57 22.98
C LEU A 13 12.60 -1.77 23.57
N ILE A 14 13.00 -3.00 23.23
CA ILE A 14 12.35 -4.22 23.73
C ILE A 14 12.45 -4.30 25.26
N ALA A 15 13.59 -3.91 25.83
CA ALA A 15 13.80 -3.90 27.28
C ALA A 15 12.86 -2.95 28.07
N LYS A 16 12.15 -2.03 27.38
CA LYS A 16 11.20 -1.11 28.00
C LYS A 16 9.78 -1.68 28.07
N PHE A 17 9.51 -2.79 27.39
CA PHE A 17 8.21 -3.45 27.46
C PHE A 17 8.10 -4.22 28.78
N ILE A 18 6.96 -4.08 29.43
CA ILE A 18 6.61 -4.75 30.69
C ILE A 18 5.42 -5.69 30.47
N PRO A 19 5.35 -6.83 31.17
CA PRO A 19 4.21 -7.75 31.07
C PRO A 19 2.88 -7.06 31.35
N VAL A 20 1.81 -7.50 30.69
CA VAL A 20 0.45 -7.07 30.98
C VAL A 20 -0.15 -7.97 32.06
N ASP A 21 -0.75 -7.38 33.09
CA ASP A 21 -1.42 -8.12 34.15
C ASP A 21 -2.53 -9.02 33.59
N GLY A 22 -2.50 -10.29 33.98
CA GLY A 22 -3.45 -11.32 33.50
C GLY A 22 -3.26 -11.74 32.04
N LYS A 23 -2.21 -11.29 31.34
CA LYS A 23 -1.88 -11.68 29.96
C LYS A 23 -0.36 -11.84 29.80
N PRO A 24 0.25 -12.90 30.34
CA PRO A 24 1.72 -13.03 30.37
C PRO A 24 2.33 -13.22 28.97
N TRP A 25 1.52 -13.62 27.98
CA TRP A 25 1.91 -13.68 26.57
C TRP A 25 2.04 -12.30 25.89
N MET A 26 1.58 -11.23 26.55
CA MET A 26 1.56 -9.87 26.03
C MET A 26 2.39 -8.93 26.91
N GLN A 27 3.20 -8.10 26.27
CA GLN A 27 3.92 -7.03 26.93
C GLN A 27 3.41 -5.69 26.41
N HIS A 28 3.57 -4.62 27.19
CA HIS A 28 3.16 -3.29 26.81
C HIS A 28 4.21 -2.27 27.24
N ILE A 29 4.20 -1.12 26.57
CA ILE A 29 4.98 0.04 26.99
C ILE A 29 4.02 1.23 27.09
N MET A 30 3.99 1.85 28.27
CA MET A 30 3.37 3.15 28.47
C MET A 30 4.33 4.18 27.92
N CYS A 31 3.97 4.87 26.83
CA CYS A 31 4.94 5.75 26.19
C CYS A 31 4.35 7.08 25.70
N CYS A 32 5.05 8.15 26.07
CA CYS A 32 4.85 9.54 25.66
C CYS A 32 5.69 9.93 24.42
N GLY A 33 6.20 8.95 23.64
CA GLY A 33 7.07 9.19 22.49
C GLY A 33 6.74 8.40 21.22
N PHE A 34 5.65 7.63 21.22
CA PHE A 34 5.12 6.97 20.02
C PHE A 34 3.82 7.65 19.59
N TRP A 35 3.47 7.51 18.32
CA TRP A 35 2.21 8.00 17.77
C TRP A 35 0.98 7.27 18.35
N ALA A 36 1.19 6.09 18.97
CA ALA A 36 0.14 5.29 19.57
C ALA A 36 0.07 5.49 21.09
N LYS A 37 -1.16 5.60 21.61
CA LYS A 37 -1.45 5.73 23.06
C LYS A 37 -0.97 4.52 23.87
N ASN A 38 -1.09 3.32 23.30
CA ASN A 38 -0.63 2.07 23.90
C ASN A 38 0.08 1.26 22.81
N CYS A 39 1.27 0.76 23.13
CA CYS A 39 2.00 -0.16 22.27
C CYS A 39 2.08 -1.51 22.98
N TYR A 40 1.68 -2.56 22.27
CA TYR A 40 1.72 -3.94 22.75
C TYR A 40 2.71 -4.75 21.92
N LEU A 41 3.47 -5.61 22.58
CA LEU A 41 4.41 -6.52 21.97
C LEU A 41 3.99 -7.95 22.30
N VAL A 42 3.85 -8.75 21.26
CA VAL A 42 3.61 -10.19 21.35
C VAL A 42 4.66 -10.87 20.51
N SER A 43 5.28 -11.92 21.05
CA SER A 43 6.38 -12.63 20.42
C SER A 43 6.08 -14.13 20.36
N LYS A 44 6.73 -14.84 19.45
CA LYS A 44 6.59 -16.30 19.36
C LYS A 44 6.92 -17.01 20.68
N PRO A 45 8.02 -16.68 21.39
CA PRO A 45 8.31 -17.30 22.68
C PRO A 45 7.29 -16.96 23.77
N SER A 46 6.74 -15.73 23.78
CA SER A 46 5.79 -15.32 24.81
C SER A 46 4.43 -16.01 24.63
N ILE A 47 4.03 -16.31 23.39
CA ILE A 47 2.74 -16.97 23.11
C ILE A 47 2.81 -18.50 23.19
N SER A 48 4.01 -19.10 23.09
CA SER A 48 4.23 -20.56 23.18
C SER A 48 4.44 -21.08 24.60
N CYS A 49 4.59 -20.20 25.60
CA CYS A 49 4.95 -20.55 26.97
C CYS A 49 3.74 -20.96 27.83
N GLU A 50 2.52 -20.75 27.35
CA GLU A 50 1.31 -21.21 28.04
C GLU A 50 0.94 -22.60 27.53
N GLU A 51 0.68 -23.54 28.45
CA GLU A 51 -0.18 -24.69 28.13
C GLU A 51 -1.52 -24.10 27.71
N VAL A 52 -1.76 -24.10 26.41
CA VAL A 52 -2.94 -23.45 25.86
C VAL A 52 -4.15 -24.29 26.18
N ASP A 53 -4.70 -24.06 27.37
CA ASP A 53 -6.00 -24.55 27.75
C ASP A 53 -7.03 -24.03 26.73
N ALA A 54 -8.16 -24.73 26.58
CA ALA A 54 -9.16 -24.49 25.53
C ALA A 54 -9.79 -23.07 25.48
N ASN A 55 -9.37 -22.14 26.34
CA ASN A 55 -9.89 -20.78 26.50
C ASN A 55 -8.93 -19.69 25.95
N VAL A 56 -8.41 -19.87 24.73
CA VAL A 56 -7.66 -18.82 24.03
C VAL A 56 -8.57 -17.60 23.80
N SER A 57 -8.09 -16.41 24.16
CA SER A 57 -8.83 -15.18 23.85
C SER A 57 -8.73 -14.86 22.34
N SER A 58 -9.74 -14.20 21.76
CA SER A 58 -9.69 -13.80 20.34
C SER A 58 -8.47 -12.95 20.00
N LEU A 59 -7.97 -12.12 20.93
CA LEU A 59 -6.77 -11.31 20.72
C LEU A 59 -5.50 -12.18 20.67
N GLN A 60 -5.41 -13.19 21.53
CA GLN A 60 -4.32 -14.15 21.52
C GLN A 60 -4.36 -14.99 20.23
N ALA A 61 -5.54 -15.50 19.85
CA ALA A 61 -5.73 -16.23 18.59
C ALA A 61 -5.32 -15.41 17.35
N LEU A 62 -5.68 -14.11 17.33
CA LEU A 62 -5.22 -13.18 16.29
C LEU A 62 -3.69 -13.04 16.29
N SER A 63 -3.08 -12.84 17.46
CA SER A 63 -1.61 -12.77 17.56
C SER A 63 -0.94 -14.05 17.10
N MET A 64 -1.47 -15.23 17.45
CA MET A 64 -0.97 -16.52 16.98
C MET A 64 -1.04 -16.62 15.45
N PHE A 65 -2.18 -16.27 14.86
CA PHE A 65 -2.37 -16.29 13.41
C PHE A 65 -1.32 -15.43 12.69
N LEU A 66 -1.11 -14.18 13.16
CA LEU A 66 -0.15 -13.24 12.57
C LEU A 66 1.32 -13.65 12.78
N ILE A 67 1.64 -14.36 13.86
CA ILE A 67 2.99 -14.84 14.17
C ILE A 67 3.31 -16.13 13.41
N GLU A 68 2.35 -17.06 13.32
CA GLU A 68 2.54 -18.36 12.66
C GLU A 68 2.61 -18.24 11.15
N GLN A 69 1.81 -17.34 10.55
CA GLN A 69 1.74 -17.11 9.10
C GLN A 69 1.63 -18.42 8.30
N SER A 70 0.86 -19.38 8.81
CA SER A 70 0.76 -20.68 8.18
C SER A 70 -0.05 -20.57 6.89
N PRO A 71 0.41 -21.15 5.76
CA PRO A 71 -0.32 -21.11 4.51
C PRO A 71 -1.61 -21.96 4.55
N THR A 72 -1.71 -22.89 5.51
CA THR A 72 -2.85 -23.79 5.64
C THR A 72 -3.40 -23.75 7.05
N LEU A 73 -4.71 -23.95 7.18
CA LEU A 73 -5.35 -24.05 8.49
C LEU A 73 -4.75 -25.22 9.31
N TYR A 74 -4.41 -26.34 8.68
CA TYR A 74 -3.83 -27.51 9.36
C TYR A 74 -2.47 -27.23 9.99
N GLY A 75 -1.70 -26.29 9.43
CA GLY A 75 -0.41 -25.90 9.98
C GLY A 75 -0.49 -24.88 11.11
N HIS A 76 -1.69 -24.47 11.54
CA HIS A 76 -1.88 -23.58 12.70
C HIS A 76 -1.98 -24.37 14.00
N SER A 77 -1.57 -23.74 15.11
CA SER A 77 -1.62 -24.39 16.43
C SER A 77 -3.06 -24.58 16.94
N HIS A 78 -4.01 -23.75 16.48
CA HIS A 78 -5.42 -23.78 16.92
C HIS A 78 -6.40 -23.72 15.73
N PRO A 79 -6.43 -24.74 14.86
CA PRO A 79 -7.24 -24.73 13.62
C PRO A 79 -8.75 -24.69 13.87
N GLU A 80 -9.19 -25.16 15.04
CA GLU A 80 -10.60 -25.21 15.43
C GLU A 80 -11.09 -23.89 16.04
N HIS A 81 -10.19 -22.98 16.42
CA HIS A 81 -10.56 -21.73 17.05
C HIS A 81 -11.34 -20.83 16.08
N SER A 82 -12.50 -20.33 16.50
CA SER A 82 -13.42 -19.55 15.66
C SER A 82 -12.75 -18.33 15.03
N THR A 83 -11.96 -17.58 15.81
CA THR A 83 -11.17 -16.44 15.31
C THR A 83 -10.14 -16.85 14.26
N VAL A 84 -9.40 -17.96 14.45
CA VAL A 84 -8.41 -18.43 13.46
C VAL A 84 -9.09 -18.81 12.15
N ARG A 85 -10.21 -19.54 12.23
CA ARG A 85 -11.01 -19.90 11.05
C ARG A 85 -11.55 -18.69 10.31
N MET A 86 -12.06 -17.69 11.05
CA MET A 86 -12.55 -16.45 10.45
C MET A 86 -11.43 -15.69 9.75
N LEU A 87 -10.26 -15.55 10.39
CA LEU A 87 -9.10 -14.86 9.81
C LEU A 87 -8.58 -15.59 8.57
N TYR A 88 -8.51 -16.92 8.60
CA TYR A 88 -8.10 -17.72 7.45
C TYR A 88 -9.09 -17.54 6.28
N ARG A 89 -10.40 -17.59 6.54
CA ARG A 89 -11.42 -17.34 5.52
C ARG A 89 -11.28 -15.93 4.91
N LEU A 90 -11.11 -14.90 5.75
CA LEU A 90 -10.90 -13.53 5.27
C LEU A 90 -9.63 -13.41 4.43
N ALA A 91 -8.54 -14.06 4.83
CA ALA A 91 -7.30 -14.07 4.05
C ALA A 91 -7.52 -14.70 2.66
N MET A 92 -8.21 -15.84 2.60
CA MET A 92 -8.58 -16.49 1.34
C MET A 92 -9.45 -15.59 0.46
N GLU A 93 -10.51 -15.00 1.01
CA GLU A 93 -11.39 -14.07 0.28
C GLU A 93 -10.62 -12.85 -0.26
N CYS A 94 -9.70 -12.29 0.52
CA CYS A 94 -8.83 -11.20 0.07
C CYS A 94 -7.91 -11.63 -1.07
N THR A 95 -7.26 -12.79 -0.96
CA THR A 95 -6.37 -13.30 -2.02
C THR A 95 -7.13 -13.63 -3.30
N GLU A 96 -8.31 -14.24 -3.20
CA GLU A 96 -9.19 -14.51 -4.34
C GLU A 96 -9.61 -13.21 -5.03
N PHE A 97 -10.00 -12.19 -4.25
CA PHE A 97 -10.37 -10.88 -4.78
C PHE A 97 -9.21 -10.18 -5.49
N GLU A 98 -8.00 -10.19 -4.91
CA GLU A 98 -6.79 -9.64 -5.54
C GLU A 98 -6.44 -10.37 -6.83
N THR A 99 -6.58 -11.70 -6.84
CA THR A 99 -6.35 -12.54 -8.02
C THR A 99 -7.35 -12.19 -9.12
N GLN A 100 -8.64 -12.09 -8.79
CA GLN A 100 -9.69 -11.69 -9.74
C GLN A 100 -9.44 -10.31 -10.32
N GLN A 101 -9.06 -9.32 -9.49
CA GLN A 101 -8.72 -7.98 -9.99
C GLN A 101 -7.53 -8.00 -10.95
N ARG A 102 -6.51 -8.79 -10.65
CA ARG A 102 -5.35 -8.96 -11.53
C ARG A 102 -5.77 -9.56 -12.86
N GLU A 103 -6.54 -10.65 -12.84
CA GLU A 103 -7.06 -11.29 -14.05
C GLU A 103 -7.91 -10.34 -14.90
N ASP A 104 -8.75 -9.53 -14.27
CA ASP A 104 -9.57 -8.55 -14.98
C ASP A 104 -8.73 -7.41 -15.58
N LEU A 105 -7.71 -6.94 -14.88
CA LEU A 105 -6.74 -5.98 -15.43
C LEU A 105 -6.04 -6.57 -16.66
N VAL A 106 -5.53 -7.79 -16.54
CA VAL A 106 -4.86 -8.52 -17.64
C VAL A 106 -5.78 -8.61 -18.85
N ARG A 107 -7.04 -9.01 -18.63
CA ARG A 107 -8.07 -9.12 -19.67
C ARG A 107 -8.33 -7.77 -20.36
N VAL A 108 -8.48 -6.70 -19.58
CA VAL A 108 -8.73 -5.35 -20.12
C VAL A 108 -7.54 -4.87 -20.96
N VAL A 109 -6.32 -5.05 -20.45
CA VAL A 109 -5.09 -4.69 -21.18
C VAL A 109 -5.00 -5.47 -22.49
N ASP A 110 -5.29 -6.77 -22.48
CA ASP A 110 -5.27 -7.59 -23.70
C ASP A 110 -6.27 -7.10 -24.76
N VAL A 111 -7.50 -6.76 -24.36
CA VAL A 111 -8.53 -6.21 -25.26
C VAL A 111 -8.10 -4.87 -25.85
N ILE A 112 -7.58 -3.95 -25.02
CA ILE A 112 -7.09 -2.65 -25.48
C ILE A 112 -5.95 -2.82 -26.47
N CYS A 113 -4.96 -3.66 -26.12
CA CYS A 113 -3.79 -3.94 -26.93
C CYS A 113 -4.20 -4.53 -28.29
N THR A 114 -5.07 -5.54 -28.29
CA THR A 114 -5.58 -6.17 -29.50
C THR A 114 -6.36 -5.20 -30.39
N ASN A 115 -7.19 -4.33 -29.81
CA ASN A 115 -7.95 -3.35 -30.58
C ASN A 115 -7.04 -2.27 -31.19
N ASN A 116 -6.08 -1.78 -30.42
CA ASN A 116 -5.08 -0.82 -30.89
C ASN A 116 -4.23 -1.41 -32.02
N GLU A 117 -3.80 -2.68 -31.90
CA GLU A 117 -3.05 -3.37 -32.94
C GLU A 117 -3.85 -3.44 -34.26
N LYS A 118 -5.14 -3.82 -34.19
CA LYS A 118 -6.04 -3.82 -35.35
C LYS A 118 -6.17 -2.42 -35.97
N LEU A 119 -6.31 -1.38 -35.15
CA LEU A 119 -6.41 0.00 -35.61
C LEU A 119 -5.13 0.42 -36.36
N TRP A 120 -3.96 0.21 -35.76
CA TRP A 120 -2.67 0.58 -36.35
C TRP A 120 -2.39 -0.20 -37.63
N LYS A 121 -2.75 -1.48 -37.69
CA LYS A 121 -2.69 -2.28 -38.93
C LYS A 121 -3.57 -1.70 -40.03
N LYS A 122 -4.79 -1.27 -39.70
CA LYS A 122 -5.71 -0.63 -40.66
C LYS A 122 -5.18 0.72 -41.17
N VAL A 123 -4.63 1.55 -40.28
CA VAL A 123 -3.97 2.82 -40.66
C VAL A 123 -2.77 2.53 -41.57
N GLY A 124 -1.93 1.57 -41.20
CA GLY A 124 -0.77 1.15 -41.99
C GLY A 124 -1.14 0.70 -43.40
N ALA A 125 -2.20 -0.11 -43.53
CA ALA A 125 -2.74 -0.53 -44.82
C ALA A 125 -3.25 0.65 -45.66
N SER A 126 -3.92 1.62 -45.03
CA SER A 126 -4.50 2.78 -45.72
C SER A 126 -3.44 3.74 -46.27
N ILE A 127 -2.26 3.82 -45.65
CA ILE A 127 -1.17 4.71 -46.08
C ILE A 127 -0.06 3.98 -46.86
N ALA A 128 -0.17 2.67 -47.07
CA ALA A 128 0.91 1.85 -47.61
C ALA A 128 1.46 2.37 -48.95
N ASN A 129 0.57 2.83 -49.83
CA ASN A 129 0.88 3.28 -51.19
C ASN A 129 0.86 4.79 -51.36
N VAL A 130 0.76 5.56 -50.26
CA VAL A 130 0.72 7.03 -50.32
C VAL A 130 2.15 7.57 -50.26
N PRO A 131 2.62 8.32 -51.28
CA PRO A 131 3.94 8.94 -51.26
C PRO A 131 4.12 9.91 -50.09
N GLY A 132 5.34 10.03 -49.57
CA GLY A 132 5.67 10.97 -48.47
C GLY A 132 5.26 10.52 -47.06
N THR A 133 4.77 9.28 -46.87
CA THR A 133 4.27 8.79 -45.57
C THR A 133 5.31 8.04 -44.71
N LEU A 134 6.60 8.20 -44.98
CA LEU A 134 7.66 7.45 -44.28
C LEU A 134 7.63 7.68 -42.76
N GLU A 135 7.46 8.92 -42.30
CA GLU A 135 7.40 9.24 -40.88
C GLU A 135 6.15 8.65 -40.20
N ALA A 136 5.00 8.68 -40.88
CA ALA A 136 3.79 8.03 -40.39
C ALA A 136 3.99 6.51 -40.23
N LYS A 137 4.67 5.86 -41.16
CA LYS A 137 5.02 4.43 -41.05
C LYS A 137 5.93 4.14 -39.83
N LYS A 138 6.93 5.00 -39.56
CA LYS A 138 7.77 4.87 -38.35
C LYS A 138 6.97 5.01 -37.06
N ILE A 139 6.03 5.95 -37.01
CA ILE A 139 5.14 6.15 -35.85
C ILE A 139 4.28 4.90 -35.62
N ILE A 140 3.72 4.31 -36.69
CA ILE A 140 2.93 3.08 -36.61
C ILE A 140 3.76 1.92 -36.05
N SER A 141 4.99 1.72 -36.54
CA SER A 141 5.88 0.68 -36.01
C SER A 141 6.15 0.87 -34.51
N ARG A 142 6.49 2.09 -34.09
CA ARG A 142 6.71 2.40 -32.66
C ARG A 142 5.46 2.16 -31.82
N ALA A 143 4.28 2.52 -32.34
CA ALA A 143 3.02 2.29 -31.63
C ALA A 143 2.71 0.80 -31.46
N LEU A 144 3.02 -0.02 -32.47
CA LEU A 144 2.91 -1.48 -32.39
C LEU A 144 3.91 -2.07 -31.40
N GLU A 145 5.17 -1.63 -31.41
CA GLU A 145 6.20 -2.07 -30.46
C GLU A 145 5.84 -1.72 -29.01
N PHE A 146 5.34 -0.51 -28.77
CA PHE A 146 4.86 -0.07 -27.47
C PHE A 146 3.71 -0.97 -26.98
N ASN A 147 2.74 -1.25 -27.85
CA ASN A 147 1.61 -2.11 -27.53
C ASN A 147 2.04 -3.54 -27.18
N CYS A 148 2.95 -4.14 -27.96
CA CYS A 148 3.54 -5.44 -27.64
C CYS A 148 4.30 -5.44 -26.31
N SER A 149 4.96 -4.33 -25.97
CA SER A 149 5.70 -4.19 -24.71
C SER A 149 4.76 -4.04 -23.52
N ALA A 150 3.69 -3.25 -23.65
CA ALA A 150 2.65 -3.15 -22.64
C ALA A 150 1.97 -4.51 -22.43
N LYS A 151 1.66 -5.23 -23.50
CA LYS A 151 1.07 -6.57 -23.45
C LYS A 151 1.94 -7.52 -22.61
N ARG A 152 3.25 -7.62 -22.91
CA ARG A 152 4.19 -8.45 -22.14
C ARG A 152 4.25 -8.07 -20.67
N LYS A 153 4.33 -6.76 -20.35
CA LYS A 153 4.40 -6.27 -18.97
C LYS A 153 3.23 -6.72 -18.08
N TYR A 154 2.04 -6.89 -18.66
CA TYR A 154 0.83 -7.22 -17.91
C TYR A 154 0.37 -8.68 -18.06
N LEU A 155 0.88 -9.43 -19.04
CA LEU A 155 0.48 -10.82 -19.31
C LEU A 155 1.54 -11.86 -18.96
N ASP A 156 2.83 -11.50 -19.00
CA ASP A 156 3.89 -12.43 -18.62
C ASP A 156 4.10 -12.33 -17.10
N GLU A 157 3.71 -13.38 -16.36
CA GLU A 157 3.78 -13.45 -14.89
C GLU A 157 5.21 -13.61 -14.31
N GLU A 158 6.28 -13.45 -15.10
CA GLU A 158 7.65 -13.67 -14.60
C GLU A 158 8.60 -12.48 -14.81
N ASP A 159 8.97 -11.89 -13.67
CA ASP A 159 10.34 -11.55 -13.26
C ASP A 159 11.24 -10.77 -14.23
N SER A 160 10.65 -9.92 -15.07
CA SER A 160 11.43 -9.02 -15.92
C SER A 160 11.54 -7.64 -15.27
N ASP A 161 12.71 -7.40 -14.66
CA ASP A 161 13.30 -6.12 -14.29
C ASP A 161 13.29 -5.15 -15.49
N SER A 162 12.11 -4.60 -15.79
CA SER A 162 11.92 -3.72 -16.94
C SER A 162 12.13 -2.28 -16.51
N SER A 163 13.40 -1.89 -16.55
CA SER A 163 13.89 -0.53 -16.69
C SER A 163 13.25 0.16 -17.91
N LEU A 164 12.05 0.72 -17.74
CA LEU A 164 11.46 1.76 -18.59
C LEU A 164 10.45 2.60 -17.79
N GLU A 165 10.31 3.87 -18.21
CA GLU A 165 9.60 4.93 -17.50
C GLU A 165 8.20 4.52 -16.99
N PRO A 166 7.85 4.92 -15.75
CA PRO A 166 6.52 4.67 -15.22
C PRO A 166 5.47 5.36 -16.09
N LEU A 167 4.40 4.63 -16.40
CA LEU A 167 3.21 5.23 -17.00
C LEU A 167 2.70 6.35 -16.08
N PRO A 168 2.19 7.47 -16.64
CA PRO A 168 1.56 8.50 -15.83
C PRO A 168 0.43 7.84 -15.02
N SER A 169 0.45 8.03 -13.70
CA SER A 169 -0.55 7.42 -12.82
C SER A 169 -1.93 7.88 -13.28
N CYS A 170 -2.73 6.97 -13.83
CA CYS A 170 -4.15 7.22 -14.00
C CYS A 170 -4.76 7.24 -12.59
N SER A 171 -4.71 8.40 -11.95
CA SER A 171 -5.54 8.69 -10.80
C SER A 171 -6.98 8.52 -11.28
N HIS A 172 -7.61 7.41 -10.92
CA HIS A 172 -9.05 7.28 -10.98
C HIS A 172 -9.65 8.28 -9.99
N LYS A 173 -9.69 9.56 -10.38
CA LYS A 173 -10.54 10.54 -9.74
C LYS A 173 -11.96 10.11 -10.05
N LYS A 174 -12.59 9.45 -9.08
CA LYS A 174 -14.05 9.45 -8.98
C LYS A 174 -14.49 10.89 -9.09
N THR A 175 -15.17 11.20 -10.17
CA THR A 175 -15.82 12.49 -10.38
C THR A 175 -16.94 12.59 -9.38
N THR A 176 -16.71 13.33 -8.30
CA THR A 176 -17.76 13.86 -7.44
C THR A 176 -17.43 15.30 -7.10
N ALA A 177 -18.31 16.16 -7.60
CA ALA A 177 -18.56 17.56 -7.28
C ALA A 177 -17.40 18.55 -7.41
N GLU A 178 -17.69 19.62 -8.16
CA GLU A 178 -16.96 20.87 -8.21
C GLU A 178 -16.68 21.38 -6.78
N ASP A 179 -15.40 21.63 -6.48
CA ASP A 179 -15.06 22.63 -5.48
C ASP A 179 -13.83 23.42 -5.94
N SER A 180 -13.98 24.72 -5.87
CA SER A 180 -13.11 25.73 -6.45
C SER A 180 -12.15 26.26 -5.40
N ASP A 181 -11.05 25.55 -5.14
CA ASP A 181 -9.79 26.19 -4.73
C ASP A 181 -8.65 25.17 -4.79
N LYS A 182 -8.01 25.04 -5.95
CA LYS A 182 -6.80 24.22 -6.08
C LYS A 182 -5.61 25.09 -5.69
N HIS A 183 -5.37 25.21 -4.39
CA HIS A 183 -4.05 25.55 -3.92
C HIS A 183 -3.10 24.45 -4.43
N ASP A 184 -2.08 24.82 -5.20
CA ASP A 184 -1.16 23.85 -5.80
C ASP A 184 -0.32 23.20 -4.69
N ASP A 185 -0.72 22.00 -4.27
CA ASP A 185 -0.03 21.21 -3.24
C ASP A 185 1.48 21.09 -3.53
N LEU A 186 1.85 21.11 -4.82
CA LEU A 186 3.24 21.06 -5.26
C LEU A 186 4.02 22.33 -4.88
N GLU A 187 3.37 23.49 -4.96
CA GLU A 187 3.94 24.79 -4.60
C GLU A 187 4.11 24.92 -3.07
N PHE A 188 3.18 24.37 -2.29
CA PHE A 188 3.33 24.25 -0.84
C PHE A 188 4.53 23.37 -0.48
N ILE A 189 4.65 22.18 -1.08
CA ILE A 189 5.77 21.26 -0.80
C ILE A 189 7.11 21.90 -1.18
N MET A 190 7.19 22.59 -2.33
CA MET A 190 8.40 23.26 -2.79
C MET A 190 8.80 24.43 -1.87
N SER A 191 7.85 25.28 -1.48
CA SER A 191 8.11 26.41 -0.59
C SER A 191 8.48 25.96 0.82
N PHE A 192 7.84 24.90 1.34
CA PHE A 192 8.15 24.32 2.64
C PHE A 192 9.57 23.73 2.67
N ARG A 193 9.97 22.98 1.63
CA ARG A 193 11.33 22.45 1.48
C ARG A 193 12.39 23.55 1.44
N LYS A 194 12.12 24.64 0.72
CA LYS A 194 13.06 25.76 0.57
C LYS A 194 13.32 26.51 1.87
N ASN A 195 12.35 26.49 2.80
CA ASN A 195 12.40 27.22 4.06
C ASN A 195 12.83 26.36 5.27
N LEU A 196 13.12 25.07 5.07
CA LEU A 196 13.64 24.19 6.12
C LEU A 196 15.16 24.31 6.23
N ILE A 197 15.63 24.89 7.34
CA ILE A 197 17.05 24.84 7.74
C ILE A 197 17.18 23.82 8.88
N GLY A 198 17.82 22.68 8.62
CA GLY A 198 18.09 21.62 9.60
C GLY A 198 17.16 20.40 9.54
N ARG A 199 17.29 19.48 10.52
CA ARG A 199 16.45 18.27 10.62
C ARG A 199 14.97 18.62 10.79
N MET A 200 14.11 17.85 10.13
CA MET A 200 12.66 18.03 10.13
C MET A 200 12.11 18.02 11.57
N ASN A 201 11.58 19.16 12.03
CA ASN A 201 10.88 19.22 13.30
C ASN A 201 9.40 18.88 13.06
N TRP A 202 9.03 17.63 13.32
CA TRP A 202 7.68 17.09 13.11
C TRP A 202 6.60 17.85 13.89
N LEU A 203 6.94 18.46 15.03
CA LEU A 203 6.03 19.31 15.78
C LEU A 203 5.62 20.55 14.96
N LYS A 204 6.60 21.21 14.32
CA LYS A 204 6.33 22.39 13.46
C LYS A 204 5.52 22.04 12.22
N VAL A 205 5.74 20.87 11.63
CA VAL A 205 4.97 20.39 10.47
C VAL A 205 3.51 20.19 10.87
N PHE A 206 3.28 19.55 12.02
CA PHE A 206 1.95 19.31 12.57
C PHE A 206 1.24 20.64 12.89
N ASP A 207 1.88 21.54 13.62
CA ASP A 207 1.31 22.84 13.98
C ASP A 207 0.98 23.69 12.75
N SER A 208 1.83 23.65 11.72
CA SER A 208 1.60 24.38 10.47
C SER A 208 0.41 23.79 9.68
N SER A 209 0.24 22.47 9.68
CA SER A 209 -0.88 21.81 9.02
C SER A 209 -2.22 22.14 9.69
N ILE A 210 -2.24 22.25 11.02
CA ILE A 210 -3.41 22.70 11.78
C ILE A 210 -3.71 24.18 11.52
N ALA A 211 -2.67 25.03 11.41
CA ALA A 211 -2.85 26.46 11.12
C ALA A 211 -3.38 26.75 9.71
N ILE A 212 -3.15 25.85 8.74
CA ILE A 212 -3.74 25.92 7.40
C ILE A 212 -5.19 25.44 7.44
N GLN A 213 -5.49 24.39 8.21
CA GLN A 213 -6.86 23.89 8.40
C GLN A 213 -7.75 24.85 9.19
N SER A 214 -7.22 25.65 10.12
CA SER A 214 -8.02 26.65 10.85
C SER A 214 -8.39 27.88 10.03
N LYS A 215 -7.77 28.09 8.85
CA LYS A 215 -8.12 29.17 7.91
C LYS A 215 -9.22 28.78 6.92
N ASN A 216 -9.47 27.50 6.72
CA ASN A 216 -10.58 27.01 5.93
C ASN A 216 -11.63 26.48 6.92
N GLU A 217 -12.79 27.14 7.02
CA GLU A 217 -13.88 26.76 7.93
C GLU A 217 -14.52 25.41 7.56
N PHE A 218 -13.77 24.32 7.72
CA PHE A 218 -14.25 22.96 7.57
C PHE A 218 -13.82 22.12 8.77
N THR A 219 -14.81 21.49 9.39
CA THR A 219 -14.66 20.57 10.52
C THR A 219 -13.66 19.44 10.21
N PRO A 220 -12.76 19.09 11.15
CA PRO A 220 -11.64 18.21 10.85
C PRO A 220 -12.09 16.75 10.71
N ASP A 221 -11.94 16.20 9.51
CA ASP A 221 -12.02 14.77 9.27
C ASP A 221 -10.61 14.17 9.43
N ILE A 222 -10.41 13.37 10.49
CA ILE A 222 -9.12 12.84 10.97
C ILE A 222 -8.32 12.07 9.89
N LYS A 223 -8.98 11.68 8.80
CA LYS A 223 -8.38 10.95 7.68
C LYS A 223 -7.36 11.76 6.87
N TYR A 224 -7.48 13.09 6.82
CA TYR A 224 -6.60 13.91 5.98
C TYR A 224 -5.23 14.22 6.60
N ALA A 225 -5.10 14.12 7.93
CA ALA A 225 -3.81 14.30 8.61
C ALA A 225 -2.84 13.11 8.40
N ALA A 226 -3.36 11.94 8.00
CA ALA A 226 -2.55 10.71 7.85
C ALA A 226 -1.86 10.59 6.47
N TYR A 227 -2.41 11.25 5.44
CA TYR A 227 -1.91 11.11 4.06
C TYR A 227 -0.49 11.65 3.84
N PRO A 228 -0.10 12.83 4.37
CA PRO A 228 1.27 13.34 4.23
C PRO A 228 2.31 12.50 4.99
N LEU A 229 1.91 11.91 6.12
CA LEU A 229 2.77 11.05 6.96
C LEU A 229 3.09 9.71 6.27
N GLN A 230 2.13 9.16 5.52
CA GLN A 230 2.29 7.87 4.84
C GLN A 230 3.20 7.97 3.60
N VAL A 231 3.17 9.12 2.90
CA VAL A 231 4.05 9.39 1.75
C VAL A 231 5.51 9.62 2.17
N ALA A 232 5.75 10.22 3.34
CA ALA A 232 7.10 10.47 3.84
C ALA A 232 7.82 9.18 4.30
N TYR A 233 7.10 8.22 4.87
CA TYR A 233 7.65 6.94 5.32
C TYR A 233 8.12 6.05 4.16
N HIS A 234 7.45 6.12 3.01
CA HIS A 234 7.86 5.38 1.80
C HIS A 234 9.06 5.98 1.06
N LEU A 235 9.48 7.20 1.39
CA LEU A 235 10.61 7.87 0.76
C LEU A 235 11.94 7.78 1.56
N GLY A 236 11.98 6.98 2.64
CA GLY A 236 13.24 6.60 3.29
C GLY A 236 13.98 7.75 4.00
N PHE A 237 13.27 8.69 4.60
CA PHE A 237 13.87 9.78 5.38
C PHE A 237 13.87 9.43 6.88
N GLU A 238 15.05 9.07 7.42
CA GLU A 238 15.35 9.04 8.87
C GLU A 238 15.60 10.45 9.44
#